data_AF-A0A6V8L5G1-F1
#
_entry.id   AF-A0A6V8L5G1-F1
#
_cell.length_a   1.000
_cell.length_b   1.000
_cell.length_c   1.000
_cell.angle_alpha   90.00
_cell.angle_beta   90.00
_cell.angle_gamma   90.00
#
_symmetry.space_group_name_H-M   'P 1'
#
loop_
_entity.id
_entity.type
_entity.pdbx_description
1 polymer ?
#
loop_
_entity_poly.entity_id
_entity_poly.type
_entity_poly.pdbx_seq_one_letter_code
_entity_poly.pdbx_strand_id
1 'polypeptide(L)'
;MPEFEVVVSEGYEHVAELCSMYWATNEDGSFTHTVKALADLFGEPSHKISKVVGEACFACSASRRCAECDKRYIYRSRNDWTSGLRYPPGRCRTCINAEQRRQKEQREQAEAARRATIIDRLPIVVDQPIPRAEHLDMPVAFALAALLEDAEEISPGTTVPVVNRTDSLSPTSDYDFKLVSLVADSELLRLHPSSSPESLVWNDDNTLSDSYYPVLVSYYVRGSGALGDRVREYLESFAQVVPRENWPDRWVGQFSEFWLDLAVEECKARLVHMLARHGLDFTPGQKTDDVFRRALKWYSVGQMYYFIWRAARDSAAYLAREKVPAKQAANSAVTRISADVDRAYAQGWQVSVYHRDAQLPPSTLSHILTTRALKLDDPMAYSPIDLPLRRPGLELAWKKIDSSAFERLLFQLVAETEGYENVDWLMHTNAPDHGRDVSAVRLRKDPLSGHSSQRVAIQCKHWLSRAVRDVDVSSAIVSLSHWQDPPFDVLVIATSGRFTSDAVAWIERHNARGDRPSIEVWNDARLEFLLSERPYLIRSYELR
;
A
#
# COMPACT_ATOMS: atom_id res chain seq x y z
N MET A 1 2.64 -43.39 -53.42
CA MET A 1 1.48 -44.21 -52.97
C MET A 1 0.41 -43.28 -52.44
N PRO A 2 -0.89 -43.54 -52.66
CA PRO A 2 -1.94 -42.64 -52.18
C PRO A 2 -1.85 -42.51 -50.66
N GLU A 3 -1.84 -41.28 -50.16
CA GLU A 3 -1.72 -40.98 -48.72
C GLU A 3 -2.99 -41.38 -47.94
N PHE A 4 -4.11 -41.51 -48.66
CA PHE A 4 -5.43 -41.79 -48.11
C PHE A 4 -6.10 -42.99 -48.78
N GLU A 5 -6.73 -43.84 -47.97
CA GLU A 5 -7.71 -44.83 -48.39
C GLU A 5 -9.11 -44.25 -48.15
N VAL A 6 -9.87 -44.01 -49.21
CA VAL A 6 -11.19 -43.35 -49.14
C VAL A 6 -12.27 -44.40 -48.98
N VAL A 7 -13.07 -44.28 -47.92
CA VAL A 7 -14.22 -45.14 -47.67
C VAL A 7 -15.50 -44.32 -47.88
N VAL A 8 -16.33 -44.76 -48.82
CA VAL A 8 -17.63 -44.13 -49.13
C VAL A 8 -18.72 -44.79 -48.28
N SER A 9 -19.57 -43.97 -47.68
CA SER A 9 -20.70 -44.43 -46.87
C SER A 9 -21.78 -45.06 -47.75
N GLU A 10 -22.46 -46.09 -47.23
CA GLU A 10 -23.56 -46.79 -47.92
C GLU A 10 -24.69 -45.81 -48.30
N GLY A 11 -25.15 -45.86 -49.56
CA GLY A 11 -26.15 -44.93 -50.12
C GLY A 11 -25.58 -43.68 -50.80
N TYR A 12 -24.26 -43.48 -50.78
CA TYR A 12 -23.55 -42.37 -51.44
C TYR A 12 -22.68 -42.82 -52.61
N GLU A 13 -22.94 -43.98 -53.20
CA GLU A 13 -22.14 -44.56 -54.29
C GLU A 13 -22.11 -43.63 -55.52
N HIS A 14 -23.18 -42.86 -55.73
CA HIS A 14 -23.29 -41.89 -56.82
C HIS A 14 -22.28 -40.72 -56.73
N VAL A 15 -21.68 -40.46 -55.57
CA VAL A 15 -20.63 -39.43 -55.36
C VAL A 15 -19.25 -40.03 -55.06
N ALA A 16 -19.08 -41.34 -55.26
CA ALA A 16 -17.82 -42.03 -54.98
C ALA A 16 -16.63 -41.48 -55.79
N GLU A 17 -16.88 -41.07 -57.04
CA GLU A 17 -15.87 -40.48 -57.92
C GLU A 17 -15.42 -39.10 -57.39
N LEU A 18 -16.38 -38.24 -57.00
CA LEU A 18 -16.11 -36.95 -56.37
C LEU A 18 -15.30 -37.12 -55.07
N CYS A 19 -15.67 -38.09 -54.23
CA CYS A 19 -14.95 -38.41 -52.99
C CYS A 19 -13.50 -38.86 -53.26
N SER A 20 -13.28 -39.70 -54.27
CA SER A 20 -11.94 -40.18 -54.63
C SER A 20 -11.06 -39.06 -55.16
N MET A 21 -11.59 -38.21 -56.05
CA MET A 21 -10.85 -37.05 -56.58
C MET A 21 -10.63 -35.96 -55.52
N TYR A 22 -11.54 -35.82 -54.55
CA TYR A 22 -11.39 -34.88 -53.45
C TYR A 22 -10.22 -35.25 -52.52
N TRP A 23 -9.93 -36.54 -52.33
CA TRP A 23 -8.83 -36.99 -51.47
C TRP A 23 -7.55 -37.37 -52.24
N ALA A 24 -7.56 -37.28 -53.57
CA ALA A 24 -6.39 -37.55 -54.39
C ALA A 24 -5.23 -36.59 -54.08
N THR A 25 -4.03 -37.14 -53.89
CA THR A 25 -2.79 -36.42 -53.59
C THR A 25 -1.71 -36.72 -54.61
N ASN A 26 -0.90 -35.70 -54.90
CA ASN A 26 0.33 -35.80 -55.68
C ASN A 26 1.46 -36.44 -54.83
N GLU A 27 2.60 -36.73 -55.47
CA GLU A 27 3.76 -37.33 -54.79
C GLU A 27 4.38 -36.44 -53.69
N ASP A 28 4.19 -35.13 -53.80
CA ASP A 28 4.62 -34.13 -52.81
C ASP A 28 3.64 -33.94 -51.64
N GLY A 29 2.53 -34.71 -51.61
CA GLY A 29 1.48 -34.62 -50.58
C GLY A 29 0.47 -33.48 -50.80
N SER A 30 0.59 -32.71 -51.89
CA SER A 30 -0.42 -31.71 -52.25
C SER A 30 -1.67 -32.36 -52.86
N PHE A 31 -2.86 -31.78 -52.66
CA PHE A 31 -4.09 -32.31 -53.25
C PHE A 31 -4.10 -32.09 -54.78
N THR A 32 -4.34 -33.15 -55.54
CA THR A 32 -4.31 -33.15 -57.01
C THR A 32 -5.33 -32.20 -57.62
N HIS A 33 -6.51 -32.08 -57.00
CA HIS A 33 -7.59 -31.21 -57.47
C HIS A 33 -7.94 -30.14 -56.44
N THR A 34 -8.16 -28.90 -56.88
CA THR A 34 -8.72 -27.85 -56.02
C THR A 34 -10.23 -28.06 -55.83
N VAL A 35 -10.79 -27.58 -54.72
CA VAL A 35 -12.25 -27.66 -54.46
C VAL A 35 -13.04 -26.95 -55.57
N LYS A 36 -12.48 -25.88 -56.16
CA LYS A 36 -13.08 -25.16 -57.29
C LYS A 36 -13.10 -26.01 -58.56
N ALA A 37 -11.99 -26.69 -58.90
CA ALA A 37 -11.94 -27.55 -60.07
C ALA A 37 -12.93 -28.73 -59.97
N LEU A 38 -13.12 -29.29 -58.76
CA LEU A 38 -14.11 -30.35 -58.52
C LEU A 38 -15.54 -29.81 -58.61
N ALA A 39 -15.79 -28.60 -58.11
CA ALA A 39 -17.08 -27.92 -58.24
C ALA A 39 -17.49 -27.78 -59.71
N ASP A 40 -16.56 -27.31 -60.55
CA ASP A 40 -16.79 -27.11 -61.98
C ASP A 40 -16.99 -28.45 -62.73
N LEU A 41 -16.28 -29.51 -62.32
CA LEU A 41 -16.36 -30.84 -62.95
C LEU A 41 -17.66 -31.59 -62.63
N PHE A 42 -18.15 -31.48 -61.40
CA PHE A 42 -19.34 -32.20 -60.92
C PHE A 42 -20.62 -31.35 -60.90
N GLY A 43 -20.56 -30.09 -61.37
CA GLY A 43 -21.73 -29.22 -61.50
C GLY A 43 -22.33 -28.74 -60.17
N GLU A 44 -21.54 -28.73 -59.10
CA GLU A 44 -21.96 -28.38 -57.74
C GLU A 44 -21.28 -27.09 -57.27
N PRO A 45 -21.93 -26.21 -56.47
CA PRO A 45 -21.28 -25.02 -55.93
C PRO A 45 -20.07 -25.36 -55.06
N SER A 46 -18.94 -24.64 -55.22
CA SER A 46 -17.68 -24.98 -54.52
C SER A 46 -17.78 -25.00 -52.99
N HIS A 47 -18.69 -24.23 -52.40
CA HIS A 47 -18.93 -24.23 -50.95
C HIS A 47 -19.66 -25.50 -50.45
N LYS A 48 -20.36 -26.23 -51.34
CA LYS A 48 -21.06 -27.48 -51.00
C LYS A 48 -20.17 -28.71 -51.11
N ILE A 49 -19.15 -28.69 -51.98
CA ILE A 49 -18.27 -29.85 -52.23
C ILE A 49 -17.69 -30.44 -50.94
N SER A 50 -17.10 -29.62 -50.05
CA SER A 50 -16.51 -30.15 -48.80
C SER A 50 -17.57 -30.67 -47.81
N LYS A 51 -18.80 -30.16 -47.87
CA LYS A 51 -19.92 -30.63 -47.02
C LYS A 51 -20.46 -31.97 -47.53
N VAL A 52 -20.72 -32.06 -48.84
CA VAL A 52 -21.16 -33.30 -49.52
C VAL A 52 -20.14 -34.42 -49.28
N VAL A 53 -18.86 -34.14 -49.48
CA VAL A 53 -17.79 -35.12 -49.22
C VAL A 53 -17.72 -35.51 -47.74
N GLY A 54 -17.86 -34.57 -46.80
CA GLY A 54 -17.80 -34.88 -45.36
C GLY A 54 -18.98 -35.70 -44.82
N GLU A 55 -20.12 -35.66 -45.52
CA GLU A 55 -21.30 -36.50 -45.28
C GLU A 55 -21.20 -37.85 -46.00
N ALA A 56 -20.67 -37.87 -47.22
CA ALA A 56 -20.62 -39.03 -48.11
C ALA A 56 -19.44 -39.99 -47.89
N CYS A 57 -18.29 -39.50 -47.42
CA CYS A 57 -17.11 -40.35 -47.26
C CYS A 57 -16.14 -39.86 -46.17
N PHE A 58 -15.17 -40.70 -45.84
CA PHE A 58 -14.05 -40.33 -44.98
C PHE A 58 -12.74 -40.93 -45.53
N ALA A 59 -11.64 -40.24 -45.28
CA ALA A 59 -10.31 -40.69 -45.66
C ALA A 59 -9.57 -41.31 -44.47
N CYS A 60 -9.07 -42.53 -44.63
CA CYS A 60 -8.17 -43.17 -43.68
C CYS A 60 -6.72 -42.93 -44.10
N SER A 61 -5.86 -42.50 -43.18
CA SER A 61 -4.43 -42.41 -43.47
C SER A 61 -3.83 -43.80 -43.74
N ALA A 62 -3.11 -43.93 -44.84
CA ALA A 62 -2.41 -45.17 -45.18
C ALA A 62 -1.14 -45.39 -44.32
N SER A 63 -0.51 -44.29 -43.88
CA SER A 63 0.79 -44.31 -43.20
C SER A 63 0.71 -43.98 -41.70
N ARG A 64 -0.30 -43.22 -41.25
CA ARG A 64 -0.39 -42.74 -39.85
C ARG A 64 -1.37 -43.57 -39.04
N ARG A 65 -0.88 -44.12 -37.93
CA ARG A 65 -1.66 -44.84 -36.90
C ARG A 65 -1.44 -44.22 -35.53
N CYS A 66 -2.46 -44.28 -34.68
CA CYS A 66 -2.33 -43.87 -33.29
C CYS A 66 -1.45 -44.86 -32.52
N ALA A 67 -0.41 -44.39 -31.84
CA ALA A 67 0.49 -45.22 -31.05
C ALA A 67 -0.18 -45.89 -29.83
N GLU A 68 -1.34 -45.40 -29.39
CA GLU A 68 -2.05 -45.91 -28.20
C GLU A 68 -3.18 -46.90 -28.52
N CYS A 69 -3.89 -46.73 -29.64
CA CYS A 69 -5.02 -47.60 -30.01
C CYS A 69 -4.87 -48.31 -31.35
N ASP A 70 -3.75 -48.12 -32.04
CA ASP A 70 -3.41 -48.67 -33.37
C ASP A 70 -4.41 -48.37 -34.50
N LYS A 71 -5.43 -47.55 -34.23
CA LYS A 71 -6.40 -47.12 -35.24
C LYS A 71 -5.75 -46.14 -36.22
N ARG A 72 -6.07 -46.32 -37.50
CA ARG A 72 -5.72 -45.36 -38.56
C ARG A 72 -6.42 -44.02 -38.31
N TYR A 73 -5.75 -42.92 -38.61
CA TYR A 73 -6.38 -41.62 -38.53
C TYR A 73 -7.46 -41.48 -39.59
N ILE A 74 -8.64 -41.01 -39.19
CA ILE A 74 -9.78 -40.78 -40.08
C ILE A 74 -9.96 -39.27 -40.21
N TYR A 75 -10.09 -38.79 -41.45
CA TYR A 75 -10.32 -37.39 -41.77
C TYR A 75 -11.61 -37.24 -42.56
N ARG A 76 -12.46 -36.30 -42.15
CA ARG A 76 -13.74 -36.02 -42.84
C ARG A 76 -13.68 -34.79 -43.75
N SER A 77 -12.60 -34.02 -43.70
CA SER A 77 -12.37 -32.90 -44.60
C SER A 77 -10.87 -32.57 -44.73
N ARG A 78 -10.48 -31.86 -45.79
CA ARG A 78 -9.08 -31.40 -45.93
C ARG A 78 -8.64 -30.49 -44.77
N ASN A 79 -9.57 -29.77 -44.14
CA ASN A 79 -9.29 -28.95 -42.96
C ASN A 79 -9.04 -29.78 -41.68
N ASP A 80 -9.70 -30.93 -41.58
CA ASP A 80 -9.50 -31.92 -40.51
C ASP A 80 -8.10 -32.56 -40.62
N TRP A 81 -7.64 -32.82 -41.84
CA TRP A 81 -6.26 -33.23 -42.13
C TRP A 81 -5.23 -32.15 -41.74
N THR A 82 -5.38 -30.92 -42.26
CA THR A 82 -4.44 -29.82 -41.97
C THR A 82 -4.42 -29.42 -40.50
N SER A 83 -5.55 -29.52 -39.79
CA SER A 83 -5.62 -29.28 -38.35
C SER A 83 -5.13 -30.48 -37.54
N GLY A 84 -5.30 -31.71 -38.03
CA GLY A 84 -4.76 -32.94 -37.45
C GLY A 84 -3.23 -32.97 -37.42
N LEU A 85 -2.57 -32.31 -38.37
CA LEU A 85 -1.11 -32.09 -38.40
C LEU A 85 -0.57 -31.21 -37.25
N ARG A 86 -1.43 -30.46 -36.54
CA ARG A 86 -1.04 -29.60 -35.42
C ARG A 86 -0.96 -30.32 -34.06
N TYR A 87 -1.35 -31.59 -33.97
CA TYR A 87 -1.28 -32.36 -32.73
C TYR A 87 0.07 -33.08 -32.58
N PRO A 88 0.54 -33.31 -31.34
CA PRO A 88 1.80 -34.00 -31.09
C PRO A 88 1.87 -35.33 -31.87
N PRO A 89 3.02 -35.65 -32.46
CA PRO A 89 3.15 -36.86 -33.29
C PRO A 89 2.82 -38.10 -32.45
N GLY A 90 1.82 -38.89 -32.90
CA GLY A 90 1.60 -40.25 -32.42
C GLY A 90 0.32 -40.53 -31.62
N ARG A 91 -0.52 -39.56 -31.26
CA ARG A 91 -1.81 -39.84 -30.56
C ARG A 91 -3.01 -39.20 -31.26
N CYS A 92 -4.11 -39.94 -31.39
CA CYS A 92 -5.34 -39.43 -31.99
C CYS A 92 -6.16 -38.59 -30.99
N ARG A 93 -7.06 -37.73 -31.49
CA ARG A 93 -7.91 -36.85 -30.66
C ARG A 93 -8.68 -37.61 -29.58
N THR A 94 -9.20 -38.79 -29.90
CA THR A 94 -9.99 -39.60 -28.96
C THR A 94 -9.14 -40.12 -27.81
N CYS A 95 -7.92 -40.61 -28.08
CA CYS A 95 -6.96 -41.03 -27.06
C CYS A 95 -6.47 -39.86 -26.19
N ILE A 96 -6.19 -38.69 -26.79
CA ILE A 96 -5.82 -37.47 -26.04
C ILE A 96 -6.97 -37.04 -25.10
N ASN A 97 -8.21 -37.00 -25.61
CA ASN A 97 -9.37 -36.63 -24.81
C ASN A 97 -9.67 -37.68 -23.72
N ALA A 98 -9.49 -38.97 -24.00
CA ALA A 98 -9.67 -40.05 -23.02
C ALA A 98 -8.63 -39.93 -21.89
N GLU A 99 -7.38 -39.63 -22.23
CA GLU A 99 -6.34 -39.36 -21.23
C GLU A 99 -6.63 -38.13 -20.39
N GLN A 100 -7.06 -37.03 -21.01
CA GLN A 100 -7.48 -35.84 -20.26
C GLN A 100 -8.66 -36.13 -19.33
N ARG A 101 -9.62 -36.97 -19.74
CA ARG A 101 -10.71 -37.44 -18.88
C ARG A 101 -10.19 -38.28 -17.72
N ARG A 102 -9.33 -39.27 -17.98
CA ARG A 102 -8.70 -40.08 -16.93
C ARG A 102 -7.92 -39.22 -15.93
N GLN A 103 -7.13 -38.27 -16.42
CA GLN A 103 -6.38 -37.34 -15.57
C GLN A 103 -7.30 -36.44 -14.74
N LYS A 104 -8.39 -35.98 -15.33
CA LYS A 104 -9.40 -35.18 -14.62
C LYS A 104 -10.10 -36.01 -13.54
N GLU A 105 -10.56 -37.21 -13.87
CA GLU A 105 -11.19 -38.15 -12.93
C GLU A 105 -10.24 -38.54 -11.79
N GLN A 106 -8.96 -38.80 -12.09
CA GLN A 106 -7.94 -39.07 -11.08
C GLN A 106 -7.73 -37.87 -10.14
N ARG A 107 -7.69 -36.65 -10.67
CA ARG A 107 -7.58 -35.42 -9.86
C ARG A 107 -8.80 -35.24 -8.96
N GLU A 108 -10.00 -35.40 -9.51
CA GLU A 108 -11.26 -35.29 -8.76
C GLU A 108 -11.35 -36.36 -7.65
N GLN A 109 -10.91 -37.60 -7.93
CA GLN A 109 -10.84 -38.66 -6.92
C GLN A 109 -9.81 -38.35 -5.83
N ALA A 110 -8.62 -37.86 -6.20
CA ALA A 110 -7.59 -37.48 -5.24
C ALA A 110 -8.06 -36.31 -4.34
N GLU A 111 -8.72 -35.32 -4.93
CA GLU A 111 -9.29 -34.18 -4.20
C GLU A 111 -10.43 -34.62 -3.27
N ALA A 112 -11.31 -35.51 -3.73
CA ALA A 112 -12.39 -36.07 -2.90
C ALA A 112 -11.84 -36.90 -1.72
N ALA A 113 -10.77 -37.68 -1.94
CA ALA A 113 -10.11 -38.45 -0.89
C ALA A 113 -9.47 -37.53 0.17
N ARG A 114 -8.81 -36.44 -0.27
CA ARG A 114 -8.30 -35.41 0.65
C ARG A 114 -9.43 -34.77 1.44
N ARG A 115 -10.53 -34.41 0.78
CA ARG A 115 -11.70 -33.81 1.43
C ARG A 115 -12.35 -34.74 2.46
N ALA A 116 -12.43 -36.04 2.18
CA ALA A 116 -12.91 -37.03 3.15
C ALA A 116 -12.00 -37.10 4.39
N THR A 117 -10.67 -37.05 4.19
CA THR A 117 -9.68 -37.02 5.27
C THR A 117 -9.84 -35.78 6.16
N ILE A 118 -10.09 -34.61 5.57
CA ILE A 118 -10.34 -33.36 6.31
C ILE A 118 -11.56 -33.49 7.21
N ILE A 119 -12.67 -34.02 6.68
CA ILE A 119 -13.92 -34.21 7.44
C ILE A 119 -13.73 -35.15 8.63
N ASP A 120 -12.94 -36.21 8.46
CA ASP A 120 -12.64 -37.18 9.51
C ASP A 120 -11.71 -36.60 10.60
N ARG A 121 -10.64 -35.90 10.21
CA ARG A 121 -9.65 -35.33 11.14
C ARG A 121 -10.11 -34.07 11.87
N LEU A 122 -11.05 -33.31 11.30
CA LEU A 122 -11.50 -32.01 11.82
C LEU A 122 -13.01 -32.03 12.16
N PRO A 123 -13.47 -32.90 13.08
CA PRO A 123 -14.87 -32.94 13.44
C PRO A 123 -15.31 -31.64 14.13
N ILE A 124 -16.56 -31.23 13.89
CA ILE A 124 -17.14 -30.06 14.56
C ILE A 124 -17.40 -30.40 16.03
N VAL A 125 -16.68 -29.71 16.91
CA VAL A 125 -16.79 -29.84 18.37
C VAL A 125 -17.92 -28.94 18.92
N VAL A 126 -18.73 -29.45 19.84
CA VAL A 126 -19.99 -28.83 20.34
C VAL A 126 -20.14 -28.82 21.87
N ASP A 127 -19.12 -29.18 22.63
CA ASP A 127 -19.17 -29.40 24.08
C ASP A 127 -18.31 -28.39 24.89
N GLN A 128 -17.92 -27.28 24.26
CA GLN A 128 -17.09 -26.25 24.87
C GLN A 128 -17.91 -25.00 25.19
N PRO A 129 -17.52 -24.19 26.19
CA PRO A 129 -18.17 -22.91 26.42
C PRO A 129 -17.88 -21.95 25.26
N ILE A 130 -18.84 -21.07 24.95
CA ILE A 130 -18.63 -19.99 23.98
C ILE A 130 -17.75 -18.92 24.64
N PRO A 131 -16.71 -18.41 23.97
CA PRO A 131 -15.89 -17.34 24.51
C PRO A 131 -16.71 -16.05 24.67
N ARG A 132 -16.33 -15.23 25.65
CA ARG A 132 -16.99 -13.96 25.98
C ARG A 132 -15.98 -12.84 25.83
N ALA A 133 -16.33 -11.80 25.06
CA ALA A 133 -15.40 -10.73 24.73
C ALA A 133 -14.81 -10.03 25.97
N GLU A 134 -15.63 -9.86 27.01
CA GLU A 134 -15.24 -9.27 28.29
C GLU A 134 -14.25 -10.12 29.10
N HIS A 135 -13.85 -11.31 28.64
CA HIS A 135 -12.78 -12.12 29.23
C HIS A 135 -11.52 -12.23 28.36
N LEU A 136 -11.53 -11.69 27.13
CA LEU A 136 -10.39 -11.77 26.20
C LEU A 136 -9.54 -10.50 26.22
N ASP A 137 -8.27 -10.60 25.85
CA ASP A 137 -7.43 -9.42 25.61
C ASP A 137 -7.93 -8.63 24.39
N MET A 138 -7.75 -7.30 24.42
CA MET A 138 -8.30 -6.39 23.42
C MET A 138 -7.92 -6.78 21.98
N PRO A 139 -6.65 -7.08 21.64
CA PRO A 139 -6.30 -7.44 20.26
C PRO A 139 -7.00 -8.72 19.79
N VAL A 140 -7.13 -9.72 20.69
CA VAL A 140 -7.81 -10.99 20.39
C VAL A 140 -9.31 -10.77 20.21
N ALA A 141 -9.92 -10.00 21.10
CA ALA A 141 -11.35 -9.73 21.06
C ALA A 141 -11.78 -8.99 19.78
N PHE A 142 -11.03 -7.94 19.43
CA PHE A 142 -11.28 -7.14 18.24
C PHE A 142 -10.98 -7.93 16.96
N ALA A 143 -9.88 -8.69 16.91
CA ALA A 143 -9.56 -9.53 15.76
C ALA A 143 -10.61 -10.63 15.53
N LEU A 144 -11.06 -11.29 16.60
CA LEU A 144 -12.12 -12.29 16.53
C LEU A 144 -13.45 -11.66 16.08
N ALA A 145 -13.82 -10.48 16.61
CA ALA A 145 -15.01 -9.78 16.14
C ALA A 145 -14.92 -9.41 14.65
N ALA A 146 -13.79 -8.87 14.20
CA ALA A 146 -13.57 -8.51 12.80
C ALA A 146 -13.63 -9.72 11.85
N LEU A 147 -13.08 -10.87 12.26
CA LEU A 147 -13.17 -12.11 11.50
C LEU A 147 -14.61 -12.63 11.37
N LEU A 148 -15.45 -12.36 12.37
CA LEU A 148 -16.80 -12.89 12.48
C LEU A 148 -17.89 -11.99 11.89
N GLU A 149 -17.63 -10.72 11.57
CA GLU A 149 -18.64 -9.84 10.94
C GLU A 149 -19.18 -10.45 9.62
N ASP A 150 -18.31 -11.00 8.76
CA ASP A 150 -18.73 -11.65 7.51
C ASP A 150 -19.46 -12.99 7.73
N ALA A 151 -19.20 -13.65 8.87
CA ALA A 151 -19.79 -14.95 9.21
C ALA A 151 -21.28 -14.86 9.61
N GLU A 152 -21.79 -13.64 9.80
CA GLU A 152 -23.21 -13.37 9.98
C GLU A 152 -23.98 -13.29 8.65
N GLU A 153 -23.34 -12.78 7.59
CA GLU A 153 -24.02 -12.47 6.33
C GLU A 153 -23.94 -13.58 5.27
N ILE A 154 -22.85 -14.36 5.22
CA ILE A 154 -22.55 -15.26 4.08
C ILE A 154 -22.75 -16.75 4.42
N SER A 155 -22.27 -17.19 5.59
CA SER A 155 -22.36 -18.59 6.03
C SER A 155 -22.53 -18.65 7.54
N PRO A 156 -23.73 -18.96 8.07
CA PRO A 156 -24.03 -18.84 9.49
C PRO A 156 -23.04 -19.63 10.35
N GLY A 157 -22.13 -18.91 11.02
CA GLY A 157 -21.20 -19.49 11.98
C GLY A 157 -19.86 -19.96 11.45
N THR A 158 -19.56 -19.75 10.16
CA THR A 158 -18.26 -20.12 9.56
C THR A 158 -17.61 -18.91 8.90
N THR A 159 -16.32 -18.68 9.15
CA THR A 159 -15.59 -17.57 8.52
C THR A 159 -15.29 -17.86 7.05
N VAL A 160 -15.37 -16.82 6.24
CA VAL A 160 -14.75 -16.82 4.91
C VAL A 160 -13.22 -16.75 5.10
N PRO A 161 -12.41 -17.51 4.34
CA PRO A 161 -10.96 -17.36 4.37
C PRO A 161 -10.57 -15.91 4.11
N VAL A 162 -9.59 -15.39 4.85
CA VAL A 162 -9.24 -13.95 4.82
C VAL A 162 -8.87 -13.49 3.41
N VAL A 163 -8.18 -14.32 2.63
CA VAL A 163 -7.82 -14.02 1.23
C VAL A 163 -9.01 -13.89 0.28
N ASN A 164 -10.17 -14.43 0.67
CA ASN A 164 -11.39 -14.44 -0.14
C ASN A 164 -12.41 -13.38 0.32
N ARG A 165 -12.08 -12.56 1.33
CA ARG A 165 -12.93 -11.49 1.81
C ARG A 165 -13.02 -10.37 0.77
N THR A 166 -14.19 -9.75 0.66
CA THR A 166 -14.38 -8.56 -0.18
C THR A 166 -13.74 -7.33 0.46
N ASP A 167 -13.92 -7.18 1.78
CA ASP A 167 -13.32 -6.11 2.57
C ASP A 167 -12.07 -6.60 3.29
N SER A 168 -11.06 -5.74 3.37
CA SER A 168 -9.81 -6.05 4.07
C SER A 168 -10.07 -6.22 5.57
N LEU A 169 -9.62 -7.35 6.14
CA LEU A 169 -9.76 -7.63 7.56
C LEU A 169 -8.99 -6.59 8.40
N SER A 170 -7.73 -6.36 8.05
CA SER A 170 -6.85 -5.35 8.62
C SER A 170 -6.16 -4.53 7.52
N PRO A 171 -5.41 -3.46 7.84
CA PRO A 171 -4.83 -2.59 6.81
C PRO A 171 -3.79 -3.27 5.90
N THR A 172 -3.12 -4.33 6.36
CA THR A 172 -2.08 -5.03 5.60
C THR A 172 -2.21 -6.55 5.72
N SER A 173 -1.77 -7.28 4.69
CA SER A 173 -1.79 -8.75 4.68
C SER A 173 -0.90 -9.38 5.75
N ASP A 174 0.21 -8.73 6.11
CA ASP A 174 1.12 -9.22 7.15
C ASP A 174 0.44 -9.11 8.52
N TYR A 175 -0.36 -8.06 8.73
CA TYR A 175 -1.12 -7.89 9.94
C TYR A 175 -2.34 -8.82 9.99
N ASP A 176 -2.96 -9.12 8.85
CA ASP A 176 -3.97 -10.19 8.75
C ASP A 176 -3.39 -11.52 9.26
N PHE A 177 -2.22 -11.90 8.76
CA PHE A 177 -1.56 -13.13 9.20
C PHE A 177 -1.25 -13.11 10.71
N LYS A 178 -0.71 -11.99 11.23
CA LYS A 178 -0.42 -11.84 12.67
C LYS A 178 -1.67 -12.01 13.52
N LEU A 179 -2.77 -11.36 13.16
CA LEU A 179 -4.02 -11.38 13.94
C LEU A 179 -4.72 -12.73 13.87
N VAL A 180 -4.80 -13.34 12.68
CA VAL A 180 -5.42 -14.67 12.54
C VAL A 180 -4.63 -15.71 13.32
N SER A 181 -3.29 -15.65 13.24
CA SER A 181 -2.43 -16.55 14.02
C SER A 181 -2.64 -16.35 15.52
N LEU A 182 -2.68 -15.11 15.99
CA LEU A 182 -2.95 -14.78 17.39
C LEU A 182 -4.28 -15.37 17.90
N VAL A 183 -5.35 -15.25 17.12
CA VAL A 183 -6.67 -15.77 17.51
C VAL A 183 -6.71 -17.30 17.44
N ALA A 184 -6.06 -17.90 16.44
CA ALA A 184 -5.96 -19.35 16.32
C ALA A 184 -5.17 -19.98 17.48
N ASP A 185 -4.04 -19.38 17.84
CA ASP A 185 -3.18 -19.82 18.96
C ASP A 185 -3.87 -19.67 20.33
N SER A 186 -4.87 -18.80 20.42
CA SER A 186 -5.70 -18.62 21.63
C SER A 186 -6.75 -19.73 21.81
N GLU A 187 -6.78 -20.74 20.92
CA GLU A 187 -7.74 -21.85 20.89
C GLU A 187 -9.22 -21.41 20.87
N LEU A 188 -9.50 -20.18 20.44
CA LEU A 188 -10.86 -19.64 20.34
C LEU A 188 -11.56 -20.08 19.05
N LEU A 189 -10.75 -20.30 18.01
CA LEU A 189 -11.18 -20.78 16.70
C LEU A 189 -10.71 -22.22 16.49
N ARG A 190 -11.49 -22.97 15.71
CA ARG A 190 -11.16 -24.30 15.22
C ARG A 190 -11.25 -24.29 13.69
N LEU A 191 -10.42 -25.08 13.03
CA LEU A 191 -10.46 -25.24 11.58
C LEU A 191 -11.79 -25.90 11.18
N HIS A 192 -12.48 -25.33 10.19
CA HIS A 192 -13.75 -25.87 9.71
C HIS A 192 -13.52 -26.92 8.60
N PRO A 193 -14.26 -28.04 8.57
CA PRO A 193 -14.12 -29.09 7.56
C PRO A 193 -14.37 -28.65 6.10
N SER A 194 -14.99 -27.48 5.90
CA SER A 194 -15.21 -26.94 4.55
C SER A 194 -13.97 -26.33 3.91
N SER A 195 -12.86 -26.22 4.66
CA SER A 195 -11.62 -25.60 4.18
C SER A 195 -11.07 -26.34 2.97
N SER A 196 -10.48 -25.60 2.02
CA SER A 196 -9.89 -26.22 0.83
C SER A 196 -8.72 -27.13 1.23
N PRO A 197 -8.52 -28.29 0.59
CA PRO A 197 -7.32 -29.09 0.77
C PRO A 197 -6.01 -28.31 0.59
N GLU A 198 -6.00 -27.26 -0.23
CA GLU A 198 -4.82 -26.43 -0.47
C GLU A 198 -4.48 -25.49 0.70
N SER A 199 -5.44 -25.25 1.59
CA SER A 199 -5.24 -24.44 2.80
C SER A 199 -4.50 -25.19 3.91
N LEU A 200 -4.33 -26.51 3.76
CA LEU A 200 -3.73 -27.41 4.74
C LEU A 200 -2.41 -27.98 4.19
N VAL A 201 -1.48 -28.32 5.08
CA VAL A 201 -0.22 -28.95 4.69
C VAL A 201 -0.40 -30.47 4.66
N TRP A 202 0.04 -31.09 3.56
CA TRP A 202 0.00 -32.54 3.37
C TRP A 202 1.42 -33.09 3.35
N ASN A 203 1.63 -34.20 4.05
CA ASN A 203 2.89 -34.92 4.04
C ASN A 203 3.07 -35.69 2.71
N ASP A 204 4.29 -36.16 2.43
CA ASP A 204 4.60 -36.91 1.20
C ASP A 204 3.81 -38.22 1.08
N ASP A 205 3.41 -38.81 2.22
CA ASP A 205 2.53 -40.00 2.29
C ASP A 205 1.04 -39.67 2.14
N ASN A 206 0.72 -38.41 1.81
CA ASN A 206 -0.64 -37.88 1.65
C ASN A 206 -1.48 -37.94 2.94
N THR A 207 -0.84 -38.01 4.11
CA THR A 207 -1.49 -37.75 5.40
C THR A 207 -1.56 -36.25 5.69
N LEU A 208 -2.56 -35.86 6.49
CA LEU A 208 -2.75 -34.47 6.89
C LEU A 208 -1.76 -34.09 8.00
N SER A 209 -1.00 -33.01 7.79
CA SER A 209 -0.12 -32.43 8.80
C SER A 209 -0.91 -31.59 9.81
N ASP A 210 -0.30 -31.30 10.96
CA ASP A 210 -0.85 -30.36 11.94
C ASP A 210 -0.60 -28.88 11.53
N SER A 211 0.19 -28.65 10.47
CA SER A 211 0.42 -27.31 9.90
C SER A 211 -0.63 -26.93 8.86
N TYR A 212 -0.95 -25.64 8.80
CA TYR A 212 -1.91 -25.07 7.85
C TYR A 212 -1.57 -23.60 7.55
N TYR A 213 -2.21 -23.03 6.54
CA TYR A 213 -2.05 -21.62 6.14
C TYR A 213 -3.19 -20.78 6.74
N PRO A 214 -2.93 -19.98 7.80
CA PRO A 214 -4.01 -19.40 8.61
C PRO A 214 -5.01 -18.54 7.82
N VAL A 215 -4.54 -17.78 6.83
CA VAL A 215 -5.38 -16.87 6.02
C VAL A 215 -6.18 -17.58 4.91
N LEU A 216 -5.87 -18.84 4.61
CA LEU A 216 -6.55 -19.65 3.57
C LEU A 216 -7.64 -20.57 4.15
N VAL A 217 -7.68 -20.73 5.47
CA VAL A 217 -8.57 -21.67 6.17
C VAL A 217 -9.88 -20.97 6.56
N SER A 218 -10.97 -21.73 6.57
CA SER A 218 -12.23 -21.33 7.21
C SER A 218 -12.25 -21.78 8.65
N TYR A 219 -12.74 -20.92 9.55
CA TYR A 219 -12.80 -21.20 10.99
C TYR A 219 -14.24 -21.22 11.49
N TYR A 220 -14.44 -21.85 12.63
CA TYR A 220 -15.63 -21.68 13.45
C TYR A 220 -15.27 -21.42 14.91
N VAL A 221 -16.14 -20.71 15.63
CA VAL A 221 -15.94 -20.39 17.04
C VAL A 221 -16.21 -21.62 17.90
N ARG A 222 -15.32 -21.90 18.87
CA ARG A 222 -15.59 -22.95 19.85
C ARG A 222 -16.85 -22.63 20.66
N GLY A 223 -17.61 -23.64 21.03
CA GLY A 223 -18.85 -23.41 21.75
C GLY A 223 -19.79 -24.60 21.70
N SER A 224 -20.88 -24.52 22.45
CA SER A 224 -21.99 -25.43 22.36
C SER A 224 -23.08 -24.90 21.44
N GLY A 225 -23.92 -25.78 20.91
CA GLY A 225 -25.02 -25.39 20.01
C GLY A 225 -24.58 -25.18 18.56
N ALA A 226 -25.48 -24.59 17.75
CA ALA A 226 -25.26 -24.36 16.33
C ALA A 226 -24.18 -23.30 16.10
N LEU A 227 -23.39 -23.43 15.04
CA LEU A 227 -22.26 -22.52 14.77
C LEU A 227 -22.70 -21.05 14.69
N GLY A 228 -23.83 -20.78 14.03
CA GLY A 228 -24.38 -19.43 13.92
C GLY A 228 -24.74 -18.81 15.28
N ASP A 229 -25.27 -19.60 16.21
CA ASP A 229 -25.62 -19.11 17.56
C ASP A 229 -24.37 -18.74 18.36
N ARG A 230 -23.27 -19.49 18.20
CA ARG A 230 -21.99 -19.19 18.86
C ARG A 230 -21.43 -17.85 18.41
N VAL A 231 -21.49 -17.58 17.10
CA VAL A 231 -21.04 -16.31 16.52
C VAL A 231 -21.92 -15.17 17.03
N ARG A 232 -23.25 -15.33 16.98
CA ARG A 232 -24.20 -14.35 17.50
C ARG A 232 -23.94 -14.04 18.97
N GLU A 233 -23.82 -15.06 19.82
CA GLU A 233 -23.57 -14.88 21.26
C GLU A 233 -22.23 -14.17 21.53
N TYR A 234 -21.17 -14.52 20.79
CA TYR A 234 -19.90 -13.81 20.88
C TYR A 234 -20.03 -12.34 20.48
N LEU A 235 -20.65 -12.06 19.32
CA LEU A 235 -20.83 -10.69 18.82
C LEU A 235 -21.74 -9.86 19.72
N GLU A 236 -22.76 -10.47 20.33
CA GLU A 236 -23.60 -9.84 21.36
C GLU A 236 -22.77 -9.48 22.59
N SER A 237 -21.91 -10.39 23.08
CA SER A 237 -20.99 -10.09 24.20
C SER A 237 -20.01 -8.96 23.85
N PHE A 238 -19.46 -8.97 22.63
CA PHE A 238 -18.57 -7.93 22.13
C PHE A 238 -19.30 -6.59 22.00
N ALA A 239 -20.55 -6.58 21.53
CA ALA A 239 -21.35 -5.37 21.41
C ALA A 239 -21.58 -4.66 22.75
N GLN A 240 -21.59 -5.38 23.87
CA GLN A 240 -21.71 -4.78 25.21
C GLN A 240 -20.43 -4.03 25.63
N VAL A 241 -19.26 -4.52 25.24
CA VAL A 241 -17.96 -3.99 25.66
C VAL A 241 -17.21 -3.21 24.59
N VAL A 242 -17.66 -3.21 23.33
CA VAL A 242 -16.99 -2.47 22.26
C VAL A 242 -16.95 -0.96 22.53
N PRO A 243 -18.01 -0.28 23.01
CA PRO A 243 -17.96 1.14 23.29
C PRO A 243 -16.95 1.43 24.39
N ARG A 244 -16.11 2.46 24.19
CA ARG A 244 -15.01 2.82 25.10
C ARG A 244 -15.44 2.97 26.56
N GLU A 245 -16.64 3.48 26.80
CA GLU A 245 -17.24 3.65 28.12
C GLU A 245 -17.42 2.34 28.91
N ASN A 246 -17.45 1.19 28.23
CA ASN A 246 -17.72 -0.11 28.82
C ASN A 246 -16.50 -1.04 28.81
N TRP A 247 -15.31 -0.51 28.51
CA TRP A 247 -14.10 -1.33 28.44
C TRP A 247 -13.74 -1.95 29.79
N PRO A 248 -13.43 -3.26 29.84
CA PRO A 248 -12.78 -3.85 31.01
C PRO A 248 -11.45 -3.15 31.32
N ASP A 249 -11.06 -3.05 32.60
CA ASP A 249 -9.82 -2.39 33.03
C ASP A 249 -8.57 -2.85 32.25
N ARG A 250 -8.51 -4.15 31.91
CA ARG A 250 -7.39 -4.70 31.13
C ARG A 250 -7.29 -4.13 29.71
N TRP A 251 -8.42 -3.80 29.07
CA TRP A 251 -8.42 -3.19 27.73
C TRP A 251 -7.90 -1.76 27.78
N VAL A 252 -8.22 -1.02 28.84
CA VAL A 252 -7.72 0.36 29.03
C VAL A 252 -6.20 0.38 28.99
N GLY A 253 -5.53 -0.57 29.65
CA GLY A 253 -4.08 -0.70 29.65
C GLY A 253 -3.47 -1.22 28.33
N GLN A 254 -4.23 -1.96 27.52
CA GLN A 254 -3.77 -2.52 26.24
C GLN A 254 -4.00 -1.58 25.05
N PHE A 255 -4.90 -0.61 25.20
CA PHE A 255 -5.39 0.21 24.09
C PHE A 255 -4.30 1.01 23.38
N SER A 256 -3.35 1.61 24.10
CA SER A 256 -2.32 2.47 23.48
C SER A 256 -1.44 1.71 22.49
N GLU A 257 -1.00 0.50 22.88
CA GLU A 257 -0.20 -0.37 22.01
C GLU A 257 -1.05 -0.93 20.86
N PHE A 258 -2.28 -1.36 21.14
CA PHE A 258 -3.18 -1.87 20.11
C PHE A 258 -3.50 -0.82 19.04
N TRP A 259 -3.80 0.41 19.46
CA TRP A 259 -4.01 1.52 18.54
C TRP A 259 -2.74 1.85 17.76
N LEU A 260 -1.57 1.88 18.41
CA LEU A 260 -0.31 2.20 17.75
C LEU A 260 0.04 1.16 16.69
N ASP A 261 -0.12 -0.13 17.00
CA ASP A 261 0.03 -1.22 16.04
C ASP A 261 -0.87 -1.00 14.82
N LEU A 262 -2.16 -0.75 15.04
CA LEU A 262 -3.10 -0.53 13.94
C LEU A 262 -2.78 0.73 13.13
N ALA A 263 -2.39 1.83 13.78
CA ALA A 263 -2.02 3.08 13.13
C ALA A 263 -0.75 2.95 12.27
N VAL A 264 0.22 2.13 12.70
CA VAL A 264 1.42 1.80 11.91
C VAL A 264 1.01 1.04 10.65
N GLU A 265 0.11 0.06 10.76
CA GLU A 265 -0.36 -0.72 9.63
C GLU A 265 -1.16 0.13 8.63
N GLU A 266 -1.99 1.06 9.10
CA GLU A 266 -2.65 2.07 8.24
C GLU A 266 -1.61 2.91 7.46
N CYS A 267 -0.54 3.35 8.13
CA CYS A 267 0.55 4.10 7.49
C CYS A 267 1.31 3.25 6.46
N LYS A 268 1.55 1.96 6.73
CA LYS A 268 2.18 1.02 5.79
C LYS A 268 1.32 0.81 4.55
N ALA A 269 0.03 0.53 4.73
CA ALA A 269 -0.93 0.37 3.65
C ALA A 269 -0.95 1.60 2.75
N ARG A 270 -0.98 2.80 3.36
CA ARG A 270 -0.93 4.07 2.62
C ARG A 270 0.37 4.25 1.86
N LEU A 271 1.52 3.91 2.45
CA LEU A 271 2.82 4.05 1.80
C LEU A 271 2.94 3.13 0.58
N VAL A 272 2.59 1.85 0.72
CA VAL A 272 2.61 0.88 -0.38
C VAL A 272 1.70 1.34 -1.50
N HIS A 273 0.46 1.72 -1.18
CA HIS A 273 -0.51 2.22 -2.16
C HIS A 273 0.03 3.46 -2.90
N MET A 274 0.59 4.44 -2.19
CA MET A 274 1.11 5.66 -2.81
C MET A 274 2.31 5.42 -3.71
N LEU A 275 3.22 4.52 -3.34
CA LEU A 275 4.37 4.16 -4.18
C LEU A 275 3.94 3.35 -5.40
N ALA A 276 2.99 2.42 -5.25
CA ALA A 276 2.44 1.64 -6.37
C ALA A 276 1.81 2.54 -7.45
N ARG A 277 1.14 3.64 -7.06
CA ARG A 277 0.60 4.64 -8.02
C ARG A 277 1.68 5.30 -8.89
N HIS A 278 2.94 5.26 -8.46
CA HIS A 278 4.09 5.75 -9.21
C HIS A 278 4.90 4.61 -9.86
N GLY A 279 4.41 3.37 -9.87
CA GLY A 279 5.12 2.21 -10.40
C GLY A 279 6.33 1.79 -9.55
N LEU A 280 6.30 2.11 -8.25
CA LEU A 280 7.36 1.76 -7.30
C LEU A 280 6.87 0.65 -6.36
N ASP A 281 7.32 -0.57 -6.61
CA ASP A 281 7.05 -1.69 -5.71
C ASP A 281 7.85 -1.52 -4.41
N PHE A 282 7.16 -1.67 -3.28
CA PHE A 282 7.74 -1.48 -1.96
C PHE A 282 7.18 -2.49 -0.97
N THR A 283 8.08 -3.09 -0.19
CA THR A 283 7.74 -3.98 0.91
C THR A 283 8.24 -3.32 2.20
N PRO A 284 7.35 -2.89 3.11
CA PRO A 284 7.74 -2.38 4.42
C PRO A 284 8.57 -3.42 5.19
N GLY A 285 9.56 -2.95 5.95
CA GLY A 285 10.32 -3.80 6.87
C GLY A 285 10.57 -3.06 8.18
N GLN A 286 11.38 -3.63 9.08
CA GLN A 286 11.57 -3.11 10.45
C GLN A 286 11.86 -1.61 10.53
N LYS A 287 12.69 -1.08 9.62
CA LYS A 287 13.00 0.36 9.57
C LYS A 287 11.74 1.22 9.35
N THR A 288 10.81 0.75 8.52
CA THR A 288 9.54 1.44 8.27
C THR A 288 8.70 1.48 9.55
N ASP A 289 8.61 0.35 10.25
CA ASP A 289 7.90 0.20 11.52
C ASP A 289 8.44 1.17 12.57
N ASP A 290 9.76 1.20 12.75
CA ASP A 290 10.42 2.07 13.73
C ASP A 290 10.18 3.56 13.41
N VAL A 291 10.24 3.94 12.13
CA VAL A 291 9.96 5.31 11.69
C VAL A 291 8.52 5.69 11.98
N PHE A 292 7.54 4.83 11.65
CA PHE A 292 6.12 5.12 11.89
C PHE A 292 5.77 5.11 13.38
N ARG A 293 6.21 4.11 14.16
CA ARG A 293 5.99 4.08 15.61
C ARG A 293 6.52 5.32 16.29
N ARG A 294 7.70 5.79 15.88
CA ARG A 294 8.29 7.01 16.41
C ARG A 294 7.49 8.24 15.98
N ALA A 295 7.12 8.36 14.71
CA ALA A 295 6.40 9.51 14.18
C ALA A 295 4.98 9.64 14.76
N LEU A 296 4.28 8.51 14.95
CA LEU A 296 2.93 8.44 15.53
C LEU A 296 2.90 8.83 17.02
N LYS A 297 4.05 8.98 17.68
CA LYS A 297 4.13 9.63 18.99
C LYS A 297 3.90 11.14 18.92
N TRP A 298 4.02 11.76 17.74
CA TRP A 298 3.91 13.22 17.57
C TRP A 298 2.85 13.64 16.56
N TYR A 299 2.40 12.73 15.71
CA TYR A 299 1.53 13.02 14.58
C TYR A 299 0.38 12.01 14.51
N SER A 300 -0.81 12.48 14.14
CA SER A 300 -1.96 11.60 13.88
C SER A 300 -1.77 10.80 12.58
N VAL A 301 -2.60 9.79 12.35
CA VAL A 301 -2.58 8.99 11.09
C VAL A 301 -2.78 9.89 9.86
N GLY A 302 -3.68 10.87 9.91
CA GLY A 302 -3.87 11.83 8.81
C GLY A 302 -2.68 12.75 8.58
N GLN A 303 -1.95 13.13 9.63
CA GLN A 303 -0.70 13.89 9.46
C GLN A 303 0.42 12.98 8.91
N MET A 304 0.45 11.71 9.29
CA MET A 304 1.35 10.73 8.68
C MET A 304 1.06 10.53 7.19
N TYR A 305 -0.21 10.56 6.77
CA TYR A 305 -0.59 10.47 5.36
C TYR A 305 -0.04 11.63 4.53
N TYR A 306 0.06 12.84 5.11
CA TYR A 306 0.74 13.97 4.47
C TYR A 306 2.22 13.68 4.20
N PHE A 307 2.96 13.20 5.21
CA PHE A 307 4.38 12.86 5.05
C PHE A 307 4.61 11.74 4.04
N ILE A 308 3.76 10.71 4.08
CA ILE A 308 3.81 9.59 3.13
C ILE A 308 3.58 10.08 1.70
N TRP A 309 2.55 10.90 1.47
CA TRP A 309 2.27 11.45 0.15
C TRP A 309 3.45 12.26 -0.39
N ARG A 310 4.01 13.15 0.43
CA ARG A 310 5.17 13.97 0.05
C ARG A 310 6.37 13.11 -0.31
N ALA A 311 6.68 12.13 0.53
CA ALA A 311 7.82 11.24 0.32
C ALA A 311 7.66 10.35 -0.92
N ALA A 312 6.45 9.82 -1.19
CA ALA A 312 6.18 9.03 -2.38
C ALA A 312 6.35 9.85 -3.66
N ARG A 313 5.81 11.07 -3.69
CA ARG A 313 5.97 12.02 -4.81
C ARG A 313 7.45 12.35 -5.05
N ASP A 314 8.19 12.66 -3.99
CA ASP A 314 9.59 13.06 -4.10
C ASP A 314 10.48 11.85 -4.48
N SER A 315 10.10 10.63 -4.09
CA SER A 315 10.77 9.39 -4.51
C SER A 315 10.53 9.08 -6.00
N ALA A 316 9.31 9.30 -6.50
CA ALA A 316 9.01 9.20 -7.92
C ALA A 316 9.77 10.26 -8.74
N ALA A 317 9.89 11.49 -8.22
CA ALA A 317 10.70 12.53 -8.85
C ALA A 317 12.21 12.16 -8.87
N TYR A 318 12.71 11.51 -7.82
CA TYR A 318 14.08 11.00 -7.76
C TYR A 318 14.35 9.93 -8.82
N LEU A 319 13.43 8.99 -9.01
CA LEU A 319 13.47 8.03 -10.12
C LEU A 319 13.56 8.76 -11.48
N ALA A 320 12.67 9.73 -11.72
CA ALA A 320 12.56 10.39 -13.02
C ALA A 320 13.78 11.27 -13.36
N ARG A 321 14.31 12.00 -12.38
CA ARG A 321 15.40 12.98 -12.58
C ARG A 321 16.78 12.32 -12.58
N GLU A 322 17.03 11.47 -11.60
CA GLU A 322 18.35 10.89 -11.36
C GLU A 322 18.50 9.51 -12.04
N LYS A 323 17.41 8.97 -12.61
CA LYS A 323 17.38 7.68 -13.33
C LYS A 323 17.92 6.51 -12.51
N VAL A 324 17.73 6.57 -11.20
CA VAL A 324 18.14 5.51 -10.27
C VAL A 324 17.25 4.26 -10.44
N PRO A 325 17.69 3.07 -9.99
CA PRO A 325 16.83 1.89 -9.99
C PRO A 325 15.54 2.11 -9.19
N ALA A 326 14.41 1.57 -9.66
CA ALA A 326 13.10 1.71 -9.02
C ALA A 326 13.12 1.29 -7.53
N LYS A 327 13.79 0.18 -7.21
CA LYS A 327 13.96 -0.29 -5.82
C LYS A 327 14.69 0.72 -4.94
N GLN A 328 15.70 1.41 -5.47
CA GLN A 328 16.41 2.46 -4.74
C GLN A 328 15.52 3.68 -4.51
N ALA A 329 14.74 4.08 -5.53
CA ALA A 329 13.78 5.16 -5.40
C ALA A 329 12.71 4.86 -4.33
N ALA A 330 12.11 3.67 -4.38
CA ALA A 330 11.13 3.20 -3.39
C ALA A 330 11.70 3.24 -1.96
N ASN A 331 12.90 2.70 -1.75
CA ASN A 331 13.56 2.69 -0.44
C ASN A 331 13.91 4.11 0.07
N SER A 332 14.05 5.09 -0.81
CA SER A 332 14.30 6.48 -0.41
C SER A 332 13.11 7.11 0.32
N ALA A 333 11.89 6.61 0.10
CA ALA A 333 10.67 7.15 0.69
C ALA A 333 10.72 7.12 2.23
N VAL A 334 11.10 6.00 2.83
CA VAL A 334 11.17 5.87 4.30
C VAL A 334 12.21 6.82 4.91
N THR A 335 13.34 7.00 4.23
CA THR A 335 14.39 7.93 4.68
C THR A 335 13.90 9.37 4.60
N ARG A 336 13.15 9.73 3.56
CA ARG A 336 12.51 11.05 3.42
C ARG A 336 11.44 11.29 4.47
N ILE A 337 10.57 10.31 4.72
CA ILE A 337 9.55 10.40 5.80
C ILE A 337 10.23 10.67 7.13
N SER A 338 11.27 9.91 7.49
CA SER A 338 12.01 10.15 8.73
C SER A 338 12.55 11.58 8.80
N ALA A 339 13.24 12.03 7.75
CA ALA A 339 13.85 13.36 7.73
C ALA A 339 12.80 14.48 7.78
N ASP A 340 11.65 14.31 7.11
CA ASP A 340 10.57 15.28 7.11
C ASP A 340 9.84 15.32 8.45
N VAL A 341 9.62 14.17 9.09
CA VAL A 341 9.07 14.09 10.46
C VAL A 341 10.00 14.79 11.45
N ASP A 342 11.29 14.51 11.38
CA ASP A 342 12.30 15.12 12.28
C ASP A 342 12.36 16.65 12.08
N ARG A 343 12.36 17.09 10.83
CA ARG A 343 12.33 18.52 10.49
C ARG A 343 11.05 19.17 10.94
N ALA A 344 9.91 18.55 10.65
CA ALA A 344 8.61 19.07 11.05
C ALA A 344 8.54 19.20 12.56
N TYR A 345 9.01 18.19 13.31
CA TYR A 345 9.04 18.21 14.76
C TYR A 345 9.93 19.35 15.27
N ALA A 346 11.17 19.42 14.80
CA ALA A 346 12.16 20.43 15.21
C ALA A 346 11.78 21.88 14.86
N GLN A 347 11.00 22.09 13.79
CA GLN A 347 10.66 23.42 13.28
C GLN A 347 9.22 23.85 13.57
N GLY A 348 8.44 23.07 14.31
CA GLY A 348 7.09 23.50 14.67
C GLY A 348 6.07 23.51 13.51
N TRP A 349 6.26 22.70 12.46
CA TRP A 349 5.33 22.68 11.30
C TRP A 349 3.89 22.34 11.66
N GLN A 350 2.93 23.14 11.26
CA GLN A 350 1.52 22.77 11.33
C GLN A 350 1.20 21.80 10.18
N VAL A 351 1.22 20.51 10.49
CA VAL A 351 1.00 19.46 9.50
C VAL A 351 -0.49 19.27 9.30
N SER A 352 -0.95 19.41 8.05
CA SER A 352 -2.34 19.18 7.67
C SER A 352 -2.73 17.74 7.93
N VAL A 353 -3.95 17.54 8.46
CA VAL A 353 -4.56 16.21 8.57
C VAL A 353 -5.13 15.85 7.20
N TYR A 354 -4.58 14.81 6.57
CA TYR A 354 -5.11 14.30 5.31
C TYR A 354 -6.29 13.35 5.57
N HIS A 355 -7.30 13.48 4.71
CA HIS A 355 -8.42 12.56 4.68
C HIS A 355 -8.02 11.20 4.12
N ARG A 356 -8.85 10.19 4.41
CA ARG A 356 -8.68 8.84 3.87
C ARG A 356 -8.90 8.84 2.35
N ASP A 357 -8.10 8.04 1.65
CA ASP A 357 -8.23 7.86 0.21
C ASP A 357 -9.42 6.92 -0.07
N ALA A 358 -10.32 7.30 -0.99
CA ALA A 358 -11.46 6.46 -1.34
C ALA A 358 -11.05 5.11 -1.94
N GLN A 359 -9.84 5.01 -2.51
CA GLN A 359 -9.27 3.75 -3.03
C GLN A 359 -8.62 2.89 -1.95
N LEU A 360 -8.52 3.40 -0.71
CA LEU A 360 -7.99 2.67 0.44
C LEU A 360 -8.96 2.85 1.64
N PRO A 361 -10.15 2.24 1.56
CA PRO A 361 -11.15 2.30 2.64
C PRO A 361 -10.59 1.73 3.96
N PRO A 362 -11.21 2.04 5.11
CA PRO A 362 -10.81 1.43 6.37
C PRO A 362 -11.03 -0.07 6.34
N SER A 363 -10.08 -0.82 6.89
CA SER A 363 -10.27 -2.24 7.16
C SER A 363 -11.41 -2.47 8.16
N THR A 364 -11.97 -3.68 8.20
CA THR A 364 -13.00 -4.07 9.17
C THR A 364 -12.53 -3.76 10.60
N LEU A 365 -11.30 -4.14 10.95
CA LEU A 365 -10.71 -3.87 12.26
C LEU A 365 -10.60 -2.37 12.58
N SER A 366 -10.11 -1.59 11.62
CA SER A 366 -10.01 -0.13 11.75
C SER A 366 -11.37 0.49 11.98
N HIS A 367 -12.37 0.07 11.20
CA HIS A 367 -13.74 0.57 11.31
C HIS A 367 -14.37 0.25 12.67
N ILE A 368 -14.20 -0.98 13.17
CA ILE A 368 -14.67 -1.37 14.51
C ILE A 368 -14.05 -0.47 15.58
N LEU A 369 -12.72 -0.26 15.53
CA LEU A 369 -12.05 0.56 16.53
C LEU A 369 -12.49 2.04 16.45
N THR A 370 -12.44 2.64 15.28
CA THR A 370 -12.64 4.10 15.15
C THR A 370 -14.09 4.50 15.24
N THR A 371 -14.99 3.74 14.61
CA THR A 371 -16.40 4.11 14.48
C THR A 371 -17.22 3.54 15.63
N ARG A 372 -17.07 2.25 15.94
CA ARG A 372 -17.91 1.57 16.93
C ARG A 372 -17.39 1.77 18.36
N ALA A 373 -16.09 1.56 18.56
CA ALA A 373 -15.50 1.62 19.90
C ALA A 373 -15.26 3.05 20.37
N LEU A 374 -14.60 3.86 19.54
CA LEU A 374 -14.18 5.22 19.90
C LEU A 374 -15.18 6.32 19.49
N LYS A 375 -16.11 6.02 18.57
CA LYS A 375 -17.13 6.96 18.08
C LYS A 375 -16.53 8.29 17.61
N LEU A 376 -15.46 8.20 16.82
CA LEU A 376 -14.69 9.37 16.37
C LEU A 376 -15.38 10.07 15.20
N ASP A 377 -15.49 11.40 15.27
CA ASP A 377 -15.94 12.22 14.14
C ASP A 377 -14.91 12.26 13.01
N ASP A 378 -13.62 12.42 13.36
CA ASP A 378 -12.50 12.34 12.42
C ASP A 378 -11.42 11.37 12.92
N PRO A 379 -11.47 10.10 12.49
CA PRO A 379 -10.45 9.10 12.81
C PRO A 379 -9.03 9.50 12.37
N MET A 380 -8.89 10.36 11.36
CA MET A 380 -7.59 10.76 10.82
C MET A 380 -6.89 11.79 11.72
N ALA A 381 -7.65 12.55 12.51
CA ALA A 381 -7.12 13.53 13.46
C ALA A 381 -6.86 12.94 14.86
N TYR A 382 -7.42 11.77 15.15
CA TYR A 382 -7.36 11.17 16.48
C TYR A 382 -5.99 10.56 16.80
N SER A 383 -5.57 10.73 18.05
CA SER A 383 -4.48 9.98 18.69
C SER A 383 -4.83 9.76 20.16
N PRO A 384 -4.81 8.53 20.68
CA PRO A 384 -5.07 8.23 22.07
C PRO A 384 -3.84 8.35 22.97
N ILE A 385 -2.66 8.37 22.36
CA ILE A 385 -1.45 8.74 23.06
C ILE A 385 -1.58 10.24 23.26
N ASP A 386 -1.40 10.72 24.49
CA ASP A 386 -1.14 12.13 24.76
C ASP A 386 0.10 12.50 23.96
N LEU A 387 -0.12 12.89 22.69
CA LEU A 387 0.93 13.36 21.81
C LEU A 387 1.57 14.46 22.63
N PRO A 388 2.88 14.34 22.95
CA PRO A 388 3.49 15.31 23.81
C PRO A 388 3.21 16.63 23.13
N LEU A 389 2.66 17.56 23.91
CA LEU A 389 2.70 18.96 23.58
C LEU A 389 4.06 19.17 22.93
N ARG A 390 4.06 19.51 21.64
CA ARG A 390 5.21 19.96 20.86
C ARG A 390 5.86 21.22 21.51
N ARG A 391 6.18 21.13 22.78
CA ARG A 391 5.85 22.11 23.83
C ARG A 391 5.07 23.39 23.40
N PRO A 392 3.82 23.36 22.89
CA PRO A 392 2.90 24.47 23.07
C PRO A 392 2.44 24.53 24.52
N GLY A 393 2.16 25.74 25.02
CA GLY A 393 1.86 26.02 26.43
C GLY A 393 3.04 26.60 27.23
N LEU A 394 4.24 26.58 26.65
CA LEU A 394 5.34 27.49 26.96
C LEU A 394 5.48 28.53 25.83
N GLU A 395 4.51 28.66 24.92
CA GLU A 395 4.59 29.64 23.84
C GLU A 395 4.95 31.00 24.42
N LEU A 396 6.00 31.60 23.86
CA LEU A 396 6.39 32.93 24.27
C LEU A 396 5.19 33.83 24.03
N ALA A 397 4.79 34.57 25.07
CA ALA A 397 3.65 35.47 25.03
C ALA A 397 4.00 36.68 24.17
N TRP A 398 4.14 36.48 22.86
CA TRP A 398 4.58 37.48 21.89
C TRP A 398 3.69 38.72 21.90
N LYS A 399 2.42 38.60 22.32
CA LYS A 399 1.49 39.71 22.57
C LYS A 399 1.96 40.72 23.63
N LYS A 400 2.90 40.35 24.51
CA LYS A 400 3.44 41.21 25.58
C LYS A 400 4.51 42.18 25.10
N ILE A 401 5.08 41.96 23.91
CA ILE A 401 6.10 42.81 23.34
C ILE A 401 5.62 43.42 22.03
N ASP A 402 6.10 44.61 21.70
CA ASP A 402 5.84 45.25 20.41
C ASP A 402 6.93 44.90 19.39
N SER A 403 6.81 45.43 18.17
CA SER A 403 7.79 45.18 17.09
C SER A 403 9.20 45.63 17.45
N SER A 404 9.36 46.76 18.16
CA SER A 404 10.67 47.28 18.54
C SER A 404 11.33 46.42 19.62
N ALA A 405 10.55 45.98 20.62
CA ALA A 405 11.01 45.03 21.62
C ALA A 405 11.35 43.65 21.02
N PHE A 406 10.62 43.21 19.99
CA PHE A 406 10.94 41.99 19.25
C PHE A 406 12.27 42.09 18.50
N GLU A 407 12.54 43.20 17.81
CA GLU A 407 13.85 43.45 17.18
C GLU A 407 14.98 43.47 18.21
N ARG A 408 14.77 44.17 19.33
CA ARG A 408 15.75 44.24 20.43
C ARG A 408 16.06 42.86 21.01
N LEU A 409 15.04 42.01 21.17
CA LEU A 409 15.19 40.64 21.64
C LEU A 409 16.05 39.82 20.67
N LEU A 410 15.82 39.95 19.36
CA LEU A 410 16.61 39.23 18.35
C LEU A 410 18.04 39.76 18.27
N PHE A 411 18.24 41.07 18.43
CA PHE A 411 19.57 41.65 18.58
C PHE A 411 20.31 41.04 19.76
N GLN A 412 19.71 41.01 20.96
CA GLN A 412 20.34 40.41 22.15
C GLN A 412 20.60 38.93 21.98
N LEU A 413 19.64 38.18 21.43
CA LEU A 413 19.80 36.76 21.11
C LEU A 413 21.04 36.53 20.24
N VAL A 414 21.24 37.34 19.20
CA VAL A 414 22.37 37.19 18.28
C VAL A 414 23.68 37.66 18.92
N ALA A 415 23.67 38.79 19.61
CA ALA A 415 24.83 39.35 20.31
C ALA A 415 25.40 38.43 21.40
N GLU A 416 24.53 37.65 22.05
CA GLU A 416 24.92 36.73 23.13
C GLU A 416 25.16 35.30 22.64
N THR A 417 25.02 35.03 21.34
CA THR A 417 25.26 33.70 20.78
C THR A 417 26.71 33.55 20.32
N GLU A 418 27.40 32.55 20.86
CA GLU A 418 28.76 32.21 20.42
C GLU A 418 28.77 31.92 18.91
N GLY A 419 29.77 32.47 18.21
CA GLY A 419 29.90 32.35 16.76
C GLY A 419 29.22 33.48 15.97
N TYR A 420 28.66 34.49 16.64
CA TYR A 420 28.28 35.75 16.00
C TYR A 420 29.14 36.90 16.54
N GLU A 421 29.69 37.70 15.63
CA GLU A 421 30.51 38.87 15.91
C GLU A 421 29.97 40.08 15.13
N ASN A 422 30.40 41.29 15.50
CA ASN A 422 30.02 42.56 14.85
C ASN A 422 28.49 42.67 14.67
N VAL A 423 27.76 42.44 15.77
CA VAL A 423 26.30 42.49 15.78
C VAL A 423 25.86 43.95 15.87
N ASP A 424 25.17 44.41 14.85
CA ASP A 424 24.64 45.77 14.73
C ASP A 424 23.12 45.75 14.74
N TRP A 425 22.53 46.63 15.55
CA TRP A 425 21.09 46.92 15.54
C TRP A 425 20.85 48.24 14.81
N LEU A 426 20.09 48.21 13.71
CA LEU A 426 19.70 49.42 13.00
C LEU A 426 18.50 50.04 13.71
N MET A 427 18.76 50.94 14.66
CA MET A 427 17.72 51.85 15.14
C MET A 427 17.40 52.89 14.06
N HIS A 428 16.13 53.30 13.97
CA HIS A 428 15.68 54.42 13.15
C HIS A 428 16.51 55.70 13.40
N THR A 429 17.61 55.85 12.68
CA THR A 429 18.36 57.10 12.54
C THR A 429 18.28 57.53 11.10
N ASN A 430 17.13 58.08 10.69
CA ASN A 430 16.88 58.83 9.44
C ASN A 430 17.41 58.27 8.09
N ALA A 431 17.85 57.01 8.03
CA ALA A 431 18.27 56.33 6.81
C ALA A 431 17.17 55.39 6.32
N PRO A 432 16.99 55.21 5.00
CA PRO A 432 16.05 54.22 4.46
C PRO A 432 16.39 52.83 5.00
N ASP A 433 15.42 52.12 5.59
CA ASP A 433 15.59 50.74 6.03
C ASP A 433 15.98 49.86 4.83
N HIS A 434 17.26 49.52 4.71
CA HIS A 434 17.81 48.73 3.61
C HIS A 434 17.46 47.23 3.72
N GLY A 435 16.25 46.91 4.18
CA GLY A 435 15.73 45.54 4.27
C GLY A 435 16.39 44.66 5.33
N ARG A 436 16.92 45.24 6.41
CA ARG A 436 17.42 44.51 7.59
C ARG A 436 17.22 45.33 8.86
N ASP A 437 16.92 44.65 9.96
CA ASP A 437 16.75 45.27 11.26
C ASP A 437 17.96 44.97 12.18
N VAL A 438 18.54 43.78 12.04
CA VAL A 438 19.78 43.37 12.72
C VAL A 438 20.77 42.83 11.67
N SER A 439 22.06 43.07 11.86
CA SER A 439 23.12 42.42 11.08
C SER A 439 24.21 41.85 11.97
N ALA A 440 24.88 40.80 11.51
CA ALA A 440 26.00 40.18 12.22
C ALA A 440 26.96 39.49 11.24
N VAL A 441 28.15 39.15 11.73
CA VAL A 441 29.10 38.24 11.08
C VAL A 441 29.06 36.90 11.81
N ARG A 442 28.59 35.86 11.14
CA ARG A 442 28.57 34.49 11.66
C ARG A 442 29.89 33.80 11.33
N LEU A 443 30.62 33.37 12.35
CA LEU A 443 31.83 32.58 12.23
C LEU A 443 31.50 31.09 12.33
N ARG A 444 31.97 30.30 11.36
CA ARG A 444 31.99 28.84 11.45
C ARG A 444 33.43 28.37 11.62
N LYS A 445 33.67 27.67 12.74
CA LYS A 445 34.94 27.02 13.05
C LYS A 445 34.91 25.59 12.48
N ASP A 446 35.78 25.30 11.53
CA ASP A 446 36.05 23.94 11.09
C ASP A 446 37.45 23.53 11.60
N PRO A 447 37.54 22.45 12.41
CA PRO A 447 38.82 21.99 12.96
C PRO A 447 39.88 21.63 11.92
N LEU A 448 39.48 21.34 10.68
CA LEU A 448 40.36 20.88 9.60
C LEU A 448 40.48 21.88 8.45
N SER A 449 39.44 22.69 8.17
CA SER A 449 39.41 23.63 7.03
C SER A 449 39.54 25.11 7.38
N GLY A 450 39.63 25.46 8.67
CA GLY A 450 39.86 26.83 9.15
C GLY A 450 38.59 27.57 9.55
N HIS A 451 38.62 28.91 9.52
CA HIS A 451 37.48 29.76 9.88
C HIS A 451 36.81 30.30 8.61
N SER A 452 35.49 30.17 8.51
CA SER A 452 34.69 30.86 7.49
C SER A 452 33.74 31.87 8.14
N SER A 453 33.62 33.05 7.53
CA SER A 453 32.73 34.12 7.99
C SER A 453 31.60 34.33 6.99
N GLN A 454 30.37 34.46 7.48
CA GLN A 454 29.18 34.77 6.68
C GLN A 454 28.55 36.06 7.19
N ARG A 455 28.25 37.00 6.30
CA ARG A 455 27.43 38.18 6.66
C ARG A 455 25.97 37.78 6.73
N VAL A 456 25.36 38.01 7.89
CA VAL A 456 23.96 37.69 8.18
C VAL A 456 23.17 38.98 8.33
N ALA A 457 22.11 39.13 7.53
CA ALA A 457 21.07 40.12 7.73
C ALA A 457 19.85 39.43 8.34
N ILE A 458 19.21 40.08 9.30
CA ILE A 458 18.00 39.57 9.96
C ILE A 458 16.91 40.62 9.79
N GLN A 459 15.83 40.21 9.13
CA GLN A 459 14.60 40.99 9.03
C GLN A 459 13.59 40.42 10.02
N CYS A 460 13.20 41.24 10.98
CA CYS A 460 12.23 41.00 12.02
C CYS A 460 10.84 41.39 11.53
N LYS A 461 9.86 40.48 11.68
CA LYS A 461 8.45 40.67 11.33
C LYS A 461 7.60 40.23 12.52
N HIS A 462 7.34 41.14 13.44
CA HIS A 462 6.50 40.84 14.60
C HIS A 462 5.00 40.80 14.22
N TRP A 463 4.56 39.67 13.64
CA TRP A 463 3.22 39.51 13.08
C TRP A 463 2.46 38.37 13.77
N LEU A 464 1.49 38.72 14.60
CA LEU A 464 0.72 37.75 15.40
C LEU A 464 -0.54 37.24 14.67
N SER A 465 -1.10 38.05 13.78
CA SER A 465 -2.35 37.75 13.05
C SER A 465 -2.13 37.47 11.56
N ARG A 466 -0.93 37.74 11.05
CA ARG A 466 -0.58 37.63 9.63
C ARG A 466 0.61 36.71 9.46
N ALA A 467 0.50 35.73 8.58
CA ALA A 467 1.64 34.91 8.19
C ALA A 467 2.53 35.64 7.17
N VAL A 468 3.83 35.34 7.23
CA VAL A 468 4.82 35.81 6.24
C VAL A 468 4.58 35.09 4.91
N ARG A 469 4.35 35.88 3.84
CA ARG A 469 4.09 35.37 2.48
C ARG A 469 5.36 35.43 1.63
N ASP A 470 5.34 34.73 0.50
CA ASP A 470 6.39 34.74 -0.51
C ASP A 470 6.73 36.16 -0.98
N VAL A 471 5.72 37.02 -1.16
CA VAL A 471 5.90 38.45 -1.52
C VAL A 471 6.67 39.25 -0.46
N ASP A 472 6.55 38.87 0.82
CA ASP A 472 7.24 39.57 1.91
C ASP A 472 8.73 39.20 1.92
N VAL A 473 9.04 37.94 1.61
CA VAL A 473 10.40 37.43 1.50
C VAL A 473 11.08 37.99 0.26
N SER A 474 10.41 37.99 -0.90
CA SER A 474 10.97 38.54 -2.13
C SER A 474 11.24 40.04 -2.03
N SER A 475 10.34 40.80 -1.39
CA SER A 475 10.57 42.23 -1.11
C SER A 475 11.80 42.45 -0.22
N ALA A 476 12.02 41.60 0.80
CA ALA A 476 13.19 41.73 1.68
C ALA A 476 14.50 41.52 0.91
N ILE A 477 14.54 40.57 -0.04
CA ILE A 477 15.71 40.37 -0.91
C ILE A 477 15.96 41.59 -1.79
N VAL A 478 14.92 42.15 -2.40
CA VAL A 478 15.06 43.36 -3.23
C VAL A 478 15.60 44.50 -2.39
N SER A 479 15.05 44.74 -1.21
CA SER A 479 15.54 45.79 -0.30
C SER A 479 17.00 45.59 0.09
N LEU A 480 17.40 44.35 0.39
CA LEU A 480 18.77 44.01 0.77
C LEU A 480 19.76 44.13 -0.40
N SER A 481 19.31 43.92 -1.65
CA SER A 481 20.12 44.06 -2.86
C SER A 481 20.60 45.49 -3.13
N HIS A 482 19.96 46.49 -2.51
CA HIS A 482 20.41 47.88 -2.57
C HIS A 482 21.70 48.12 -1.75
N TRP A 483 22.12 47.16 -0.91
CA TRP A 483 23.39 47.23 -0.19
C TRP A 483 24.56 46.78 -1.08
N GLN A 484 25.51 47.68 -1.36
CA GLN A 484 26.49 47.45 -2.42
C GLN A 484 27.86 46.92 -1.99
N ASP A 485 28.23 46.88 -0.69
CA ASP A 485 29.54 46.29 -0.32
C ASP A 485 29.72 45.98 1.18
N PRO A 486 30.27 44.81 1.57
CA PRO A 486 30.13 43.52 0.91
C PRO A 486 28.65 43.01 0.95
N PRO A 487 28.21 42.12 0.06
CA PRO A 487 26.85 41.58 0.10
C PRO A 487 26.62 40.70 1.33
N PHE A 488 25.34 40.50 1.69
CA PHE A 488 24.97 39.51 2.70
C PHE A 488 24.98 38.10 2.12
N ASP A 489 25.52 37.15 2.88
CA ASP A 489 25.53 35.73 2.51
C ASP A 489 24.24 35.03 2.95
N VAL A 490 23.67 35.48 4.08
CA VAL A 490 22.47 34.90 4.68
C VAL A 490 21.46 36.01 4.99
N LEU A 491 20.21 35.78 4.61
CA LEU A 491 19.06 36.56 5.03
C LEU A 491 18.19 35.69 5.94
N VAL A 492 18.09 36.06 7.21
CA VAL A 492 17.16 35.46 8.16
C VAL A 492 15.87 36.26 8.13
N ILE A 493 14.74 35.60 7.86
CA ILE A 493 13.42 36.18 8.12
C ILE A 493 12.94 35.65 9.46
N ALA A 494 12.89 36.52 10.46
CA ALA A 494 12.47 36.20 11.81
C ALA A 494 11.09 36.76 12.11
N THR A 495 10.17 35.94 12.59
CA THR A 495 8.79 36.35 12.89
C THR A 495 8.27 35.71 14.17
N SER A 496 7.50 36.47 14.94
CA SER A 496 6.73 35.97 16.09
C SER A 496 5.48 35.17 15.67
N GLY A 497 5.22 35.06 14.37
CA GLY A 497 4.15 34.29 13.78
C GLY A 497 4.66 33.14 12.92
N ARG A 498 3.94 32.87 11.83
CA ARG A 498 4.16 31.71 10.95
C ARG A 498 4.45 32.15 9.51
N PHE A 499 4.94 31.22 8.70
CA PHE A 499 5.09 31.38 7.26
C PHE A 499 3.94 30.68 6.55
N THR A 500 3.53 31.18 5.39
CA THR A 500 2.63 30.43 4.50
C THR A 500 3.37 29.26 3.84
N SER A 501 2.63 28.24 3.42
CA SER A 501 3.18 27.11 2.65
C SER A 501 3.91 27.60 1.39
N ASP A 502 3.34 28.61 0.72
CA ASP A 502 3.90 29.17 -0.51
C ASP A 502 5.20 29.92 -0.25
N ALA A 503 5.31 30.64 0.88
CA ALA A 503 6.54 31.30 1.29
C ALA A 503 7.66 30.29 1.53
N VAL A 504 7.37 29.20 2.25
CA VAL A 504 8.36 28.13 2.51
C VAL A 504 8.78 27.46 1.21
N ALA A 505 7.82 27.08 0.35
CA ALA A 505 8.13 26.47 -0.95
C ALA A 505 8.91 27.42 -1.88
N TRP A 506 8.67 28.74 -1.78
CA TRP A 506 9.44 29.74 -2.51
C TRP A 506 10.87 29.85 -1.99
N ILE A 507 11.07 29.91 -0.67
CA ILE A 507 12.40 29.93 -0.02
C ILE A 507 13.20 28.67 -0.38
N GLU A 508 12.58 27.50 -0.30
CA GLU A 508 13.24 26.24 -0.66
C GLU A 508 13.71 26.24 -2.12
N ARG A 509 12.87 26.76 -3.04
CA ARG A 509 13.24 26.90 -4.46
C ARG A 509 14.37 27.89 -4.68
N HIS A 510 14.37 29.03 -3.98
CA HIS A 510 15.44 30.03 -4.03
C HIS A 510 16.77 29.44 -3.55
N ASN A 511 16.77 28.82 -2.37
CA ASN A 511 17.98 28.22 -1.79
C ASN A 511 18.52 27.05 -2.64
N ALA A 512 17.63 26.23 -3.24
CA ALA A 512 18.05 25.12 -4.08
C ALA A 512 18.74 25.55 -5.38
N ARG A 513 18.49 26.78 -5.87
CA ARG A 513 19.19 27.35 -7.03
C ARG A 513 20.61 27.84 -6.70
N GLY A 514 20.93 27.97 -5.42
CA GLY A 514 22.19 28.57 -4.97
C GLY A 514 22.22 30.10 -5.07
N ASP A 515 21.05 30.73 -5.20
CA ASP A 515 20.92 32.19 -5.26
C ASP A 515 21.35 32.83 -3.92
N ARG A 516 22.02 33.99 -3.98
CA ARG A 516 22.46 34.74 -2.78
C ARG A 516 21.56 35.96 -2.52
N PRO A 517 21.25 36.27 -1.24
CA PRO A 517 21.62 35.52 -0.03
C PRO A 517 20.84 34.20 0.10
N SER A 518 21.41 33.23 0.81
CA SER A 518 20.65 32.07 1.28
C SER A 518 19.66 32.49 2.36
N ILE A 519 18.46 31.93 2.36
CA ILE A 519 17.38 32.39 3.25
C ILE A 519 17.18 31.39 4.38
N GLU A 520 17.21 31.88 5.61
CA GLU A 520 16.91 31.12 6.82
C GLU A 520 15.57 31.57 7.42
N VAL A 521 14.80 30.61 7.93
CA VAL A 521 13.47 30.83 8.50
C VAL A 521 13.52 30.72 10.01
N TRP A 522 13.22 31.82 10.71
CA TRP A 522 13.04 31.84 12.15
C TRP A 522 11.57 32.17 12.46
N ASN A 523 10.71 31.15 12.48
CA ASN A 523 9.32 31.29 12.93
C ASN A 523 9.22 31.29 14.46
N ASP A 524 8.00 31.52 14.96
CA ASP A 524 7.62 31.40 16.37
C ASP A 524 8.30 30.21 17.09
N ALA A 525 8.19 29.01 16.52
CA ALA A 525 8.73 27.80 17.10
C ALA A 525 10.27 27.77 17.12
N ARG A 526 10.93 28.23 16.05
CA ARG A 526 12.41 28.29 16.00
C ARG A 526 12.94 29.30 17.00
N LEU A 527 12.28 30.46 17.12
CA LEU A 527 12.66 31.48 18.10
C LEU A 527 12.47 30.99 19.53
N GLU A 528 11.39 30.26 19.80
CA GLU A 528 11.17 29.65 21.11
C GLU A 528 12.28 28.66 21.48
N PHE A 529 12.72 27.83 20.53
CA PHE A 529 13.87 26.94 20.72
C PHE A 529 15.15 27.74 21.05
N LEU A 530 15.49 28.74 20.22
CA LEU A 530 16.69 29.56 20.40
C LEU A 530 16.71 30.31 21.75
N LEU A 531 15.53 30.77 22.20
CA LEU A 531 15.36 31.48 23.47
C LEU A 531 15.29 30.54 24.68
N SER A 532 14.89 29.27 24.50
CA SER A 532 14.87 28.29 25.59
C SER A 532 16.26 27.97 26.14
N GLU A 533 17.29 28.07 25.30
CA GLU A 533 18.70 27.99 25.71
C GLU A 533 19.17 29.22 26.49
N ARG A 534 18.38 30.30 26.48
CA ARG A 534 18.66 31.59 27.14
C ARG A 534 17.47 32.06 28.00
N PRO A 535 17.11 31.33 29.08
CA PRO A 535 15.90 31.63 29.87
C PRO A 535 15.85 33.04 30.48
N TYR A 536 16.99 33.71 30.63
CA TYR A 536 17.01 35.09 31.13
C TYR A 536 16.44 36.09 30.13
N LEU A 537 16.61 35.88 28.80
CA LEU A 537 15.96 36.70 27.77
C LEU A 537 14.45 36.53 27.81
N ILE A 538 13.98 35.29 28.04
CA ILE A 538 12.54 35.04 28.22
C ILE A 538 12.00 35.84 29.41
N ARG A 539 12.73 35.87 30.54
CA ARG A 539 12.34 36.63 31.74
C ARG A 539 12.43 38.15 31.55
N SER A 540 13.47 38.67 30.91
CA SER A 540 13.67 40.12 30.76
C SER A 540 12.63 40.79 29.86
N TYR A 541 12.04 40.03 28.95
CA TYR A 541 10.95 40.48 28.07
C TYR A 541 9.56 39.98 28.54
N GLU A 542 9.49 39.39 29.74
CA GLU A 542 8.26 38.87 30.35
C GLU A 542 7.48 37.89 29.47
N LEU A 543 8.17 37.19 28.55
CA LEU A 543 7.54 36.32 27.58
C LEU A 543 6.98 35.04 28.18
N ARG A 544 7.33 34.73 29.44
CA ARG A 544 6.73 33.67 30.27
C ARG A 544 6.62 34.12 31.71
#